data_AF-A0A537A870-F1
#
_entry.id   AF-A0A537A870-F1
#
_cell.length_a   1.000
_cell.length_b   1.000
_cell.length_c   1.000
_cell.angle_alpha   90.00
_cell.angle_beta   90.00
_cell.angle_gamma   90.00
#
_symmetry.space_group_name_H-M   'P 1'
#
loop_
_entity.id
_entity.type
_entity.pdbx_description
1 polymer ?
#
loop_
_entity_poly.entity_id
_entity_poly.type
_entity_poly.pdbx_seq_one_letter_code
_entity_poly.pdbx_strand_id
1 'polypeptide(L)'
;MALMPQPDLDEARKQHAALREIFYRGDGRLDAPLVRRVEALCRRASAAVDDAYCQQEMRLVAGYAAELFSEQGHHKYESQSLSGAEFLRLQIVKALDSFHSRLFSLDAMRRAAAMGVKPEERA
;
A
#
# COMPACT_ATOMS: atom_id res chain seq x y z
N MET A 1 21.11 -17.54 -18.36
CA MET A 1 20.71 -17.26 -16.96
C MET A 1 19.85 -16.00 -16.98
N ALA A 2 18.53 -16.13 -16.82
CA ALA A 2 17.65 -14.96 -16.79
C ALA A 2 17.86 -14.23 -15.46
N LEU A 3 18.36 -12.99 -15.51
CA LEU A 3 18.20 -12.06 -14.40
C LEU A 3 16.69 -11.91 -14.22
N MET A 4 16.13 -12.56 -13.21
CA MET A 4 14.76 -12.28 -12.80
C MET A 4 14.69 -10.78 -12.51
N PRO A 5 13.70 -10.05 -13.06
CA PRO A 5 13.58 -8.63 -12.82
C PRO A 5 13.54 -8.42 -11.31
N GLN A 6 14.56 -7.76 -10.77
CA GLN A 6 14.60 -7.41 -9.36
C GLN A 6 13.31 -6.63 -9.07
N PRO A 7 12.52 -7.00 -8.04
CA PRO A 7 11.27 -6.32 -7.79
C PRO A 7 11.57 -4.84 -7.56
N ASP A 8 10.91 -3.98 -8.31
CA ASP A 8 11.20 -2.55 -8.37
C ASP A 8 10.55 -1.87 -7.14
N LEU A 9 11.28 -1.91 -6.01
CA LEU A 9 10.86 -1.26 -4.78
C LEU A 9 10.71 0.25 -4.98
N ASP A 10 11.41 0.85 -5.94
CA ASP A 10 11.28 2.26 -6.25
C ASP A 10 9.97 2.56 -6.99
N GLU A 11 9.55 1.70 -7.92
CA GLU A 11 8.23 1.76 -8.51
C GLU A 11 7.14 1.60 -7.45
N ALA A 12 7.28 0.61 -6.56
CA ALA A 12 6.36 0.42 -5.44
C ALA A 12 6.26 1.66 -4.53
N ARG A 13 7.38 2.33 -4.24
CA ARG A 13 7.43 3.58 -3.47
C ARG A 13 6.76 4.73 -4.20
N LYS A 14 6.95 4.87 -5.52
CA LYS A 14 6.28 5.90 -6.33
C LYS A 14 4.76 5.74 -6.29
N GLN A 15 4.27 4.51 -6.46
CA GLN A 15 2.84 4.23 -6.40
C GLN A 15 2.28 4.51 -4.99
N HIS A 16 3.01 4.12 -3.93
CA HIS A 16 2.65 4.45 -2.56
C HIS A 16 2.59 5.97 -2.30
N ALA A 17 3.57 6.74 -2.78
CA ALA A 17 3.57 8.20 -2.62
C ALA A 17 2.34 8.85 -3.28
N ALA A 18 1.97 8.39 -4.49
CA ALA A 18 0.78 8.85 -5.19
C ALA A 18 -0.53 8.48 -4.44
N LEU A 19 -0.62 7.27 -3.88
CA LEU A 19 -1.75 6.86 -3.04
C LEU A 19 -1.83 7.72 -1.78
N ARG A 20 -0.69 7.94 -1.11
CA ARG A 20 -0.63 8.74 0.11
C ARG A 20 -1.10 10.17 -0.13
N GLU A 21 -0.69 10.78 -1.24
CA GLU A 21 -1.13 12.12 -1.63
C GLU A 21 -2.66 12.22 -1.76
N ILE A 22 -3.31 11.23 -2.37
CA ILE A 22 -4.76 11.18 -2.54
C ILE A 22 -5.49 11.14 -1.18
N PHE A 23 -5.02 10.31 -0.25
CA PHE A 23 -5.72 10.09 1.01
C PHE A 23 -5.35 11.12 2.10
N TYR A 24 -4.17 11.74 2.05
CA TYR A 24 -3.73 12.74 3.02
C TYR A 24 -4.19 14.17 2.69
N ARG A 25 -4.32 14.56 1.42
CA ARG A 25 -4.75 15.93 1.08
C ARG A 25 -6.22 16.19 1.38
N GLY A 26 -7.05 15.14 1.49
CA GLY A 26 -8.41 15.23 2.04
C GLY A 26 -9.41 16.07 1.23
N ASP A 27 -9.00 16.64 0.11
CA ASP A 27 -9.72 17.60 -0.72
C ASP A 27 -10.43 16.96 -1.94
N GLY A 28 -10.12 15.71 -2.24
CA GLY A 28 -10.65 14.99 -3.38
C GLY A 28 -12.15 14.75 -3.29
N ARG A 29 -12.91 15.52 -4.07
CA ARG A 29 -14.27 15.16 -4.48
C ARG A 29 -14.26 13.72 -4.99
N LEU A 30 -15.14 12.90 -4.44
CA LEU A 30 -15.19 11.46 -4.65
C LEU A 30 -15.83 11.17 -6.00
N ASP A 31 -15.03 11.20 -7.07
CA ASP A 31 -15.52 10.96 -8.43
C ASP A 31 -15.00 9.63 -8.99
N ALA A 32 -15.77 8.99 -9.87
CA ALA A 32 -15.42 7.71 -10.51
C ALA A 32 -14.00 7.63 -11.12
N PRO A 33 -13.43 8.71 -11.71
CA PRO A 33 -12.05 8.71 -12.19
C PRO A 33 -11.01 8.51 -11.07
N LEU A 34 -11.27 9.03 -9.88
CA LEU A 34 -10.37 8.90 -8.73
C LEU A 34 -10.32 7.44 -8.24
N VAL A 35 -11.47 6.76 -8.23
CA VAL A 35 -11.57 5.33 -7.87
C VAL A 35 -10.69 4.48 -8.80
N ARG A 36 -10.88 4.64 -10.12
CA ARG A 36 -10.09 3.91 -11.13
C ARG A 36 -8.59 4.20 -11.00
N ARG A 37 -8.23 5.43 -10.66
CA ARG A 37 -6.84 5.82 -10.41
C ARG A 37 -6.28 5.07 -9.20
N VAL A 38 -6.98 5.05 -8.07
CA VAL A 38 -6.56 4.33 -6.86
C VAL A 38 -6.39 2.83 -7.14
N GLU A 39 -7.33 2.20 -7.83
CA GLU A 39 -7.22 0.79 -8.21
C GLU A 39 -6.00 0.51 -9.11
N ALA A 40 -5.74 1.39 -10.08
CA ALA A 40 -4.58 1.26 -10.96
C ALA A 40 -3.26 1.39 -10.18
N LEU A 41 -3.17 2.36 -9.26
CA LEU A 41 -2.00 2.53 -8.38
C LEU A 41 -1.78 1.29 -7.50
N CYS A 42 -2.84 0.75 -6.88
CA CYS A 42 -2.76 -0.46 -6.05
C CYS A 42 -2.27 -1.67 -6.86
N ARG A 43 -2.83 -1.90 -8.06
CA ARG A 43 -2.40 -2.99 -8.94
C ARG A 43 -0.92 -2.87 -9.34
N ARG A 44 -0.47 -1.67 -9.69
CA ARG A 44 0.95 -1.42 -10.05
C ARG A 44 1.87 -1.63 -8.86
N ALA A 45 1.48 -1.15 -7.67
CA ALA A 45 2.24 -1.37 -6.44
C ALA A 45 2.34 -2.86 -6.07
N SER A 46 1.24 -3.61 -6.20
CA SER A 46 1.24 -5.08 -5.98
C SER A 46 2.12 -5.81 -6.98
N ALA A 47 2.09 -5.43 -8.26
CA ALA A 47 2.87 -6.08 -9.31
C ALA A 47 4.37 -5.78 -9.23
N ALA A 48 4.74 -4.63 -8.64
CA ALA A 48 6.13 -4.21 -8.48
C ALA A 48 6.88 -5.00 -7.39
N VAL A 49 6.15 -5.68 -6.49
CA VAL A 49 6.74 -6.39 -5.33
C VAL A 49 6.26 -7.83 -5.29
N ASP A 50 7.21 -8.76 -5.32
CA ASP A 50 6.95 -10.19 -5.08
C ASP A 50 6.96 -10.48 -3.57
N ASP A 51 6.00 -9.91 -2.84
CA ASP A 51 5.80 -10.13 -1.41
C ASP A 51 4.30 -10.22 -1.10
N ALA A 52 3.88 -11.36 -0.56
CA ALA A 52 2.46 -11.66 -0.33
C ALA A 52 1.80 -10.69 0.66
N TYR A 53 2.57 -10.17 1.63
CA TYR A 53 2.07 -9.19 2.60
C TYR A 53 1.83 -7.84 1.91
N CYS A 54 2.79 -7.35 1.13
CA CYS A 54 2.64 -6.15 0.30
C CYS A 54 1.42 -6.25 -0.64
N GLN A 55 1.23 -7.40 -1.29
CA GLN A 55 0.08 -7.63 -2.18
C GLN A 55 -1.24 -7.63 -1.40
N GLN A 56 -1.27 -8.19 -0.19
CA GLN A 56 -2.46 -8.17 0.66
C GLN A 56 -2.82 -6.76 1.11
N GLU A 57 -1.85 -5.95 1.56
CA GLU A 57 -2.09 -4.56 1.95
C GLU A 57 -2.68 -3.74 0.80
N MET A 58 -2.16 -3.90 -0.43
CA MET A 58 -2.72 -3.21 -1.60
C MET A 58 -4.12 -3.68 -1.99
N ARG A 59 -4.46 -4.97 -1.78
CA ARG A 59 -5.84 -5.45 -1.93
C ARG A 59 -6.78 -4.81 -0.91
N LEU A 60 -6.33 -4.66 0.33
CA LEU A 60 -7.11 -3.98 1.38
C LEU A 60 -7.33 -2.50 1.03
N VAL A 61 -6.28 -1.79 0.61
CA VAL A 61 -6.40 -0.39 0.15
C VAL A 61 -7.44 -0.26 -0.98
N ALA A 62 -7.36 -1.13 -1.99
CA ALA A 62 -8.32 -1.11 -3.10
C ALA A 62 -9.76 -1.41 -2.64
N GLY A 63 -9.95 -2.39 -1.76
CA GLY A 63 -11.26 -2.74 -1.21
C GLY A 63 -11.87 -1.63 -0.37
N TYR A 64 -11.12 -1.06 0.58
CA TYR A 64 -11.59 0.05 1.39
C TYR A 64 -11.85 1.31 0.57
N ALA A 65 -11.03 1.56 -0.45
CA ALA A 65 -11.28 2.63 -1.40
C ALA A 65 -12.62 2.43 -2.13
N ALA A 66 -12.88 1.24 -2.66
CA ALA A 66 -14.15 0.94 -3.33
C ALA A 66 -15.37 1.17 -2.43
N GLU A 67 -15.28 0.79 -1.14
CA GLU A 67 -16.33 1.04 -0.16
C GLU A 67 -16.48 2.54 0.18
N LEU A 68 -15.36 3.26 0.31
CA LEU A 68 -15.34 4.69 0.61
C LEU A 68 -15.96 5.51 -0.52
N PHE A 69 -15.76 5.09 -1.77
CA PHE A 69 -16.28 5.74 -2.96
C PHE A 69 -17.66 5.26 -3.38
N SER A 70 -18.23 4.26 -2.70
CA SER A 70 -19.60 3.80 -2.95
C SER A 70 -20.62 4.75 -2.32
N GLU A 71 -21.76 4.94 -3.01
CA GLU A 71 -22.86 5.80 -2.54
C GLU A 71 -23.34 5.44 -1.12
N GLN A 72 -23.29 4.16 -0.76
CA GLN A 72 -23.75 3.67 0.56
C GLN A 72 -22.77 2.70 1.22
N GLY A 73 -21.69 2.30 0.55
CA GLY A 73 -20.75 1.29 1.06
C GLY A 73 -20.08 1.68 2.37
N HIS A 74 -19.92 2.98 2.62
CA HIS A 74 -19.36 3.51 3.85
C HIS A 74 -20.32 3.39 5.06
N HIS A 75 -21.65 3.38 4.88
CA HIS A 75 -22.61 3.35 5.99
C HIS A 75 -22.47 2.10 6.88
N LYS A 76 -22.10 0.94 6.31
CA LYS A 76 -21.92 -0.30 7.09
C LYS A 76 -20.74 -0.26 8.06
N TYR A 77 -19.83 0.71 7.90
CA TYR A 77 -18.69 0.93 8.78
C TYR A 77 -18.93 2.06 9.79
N GLU A 78 -20.12 2.65 9.78
CA GLU A 78 -20.48 3.72 10.70
C GLU A 78 -20.63 3.17 12.12
N SER A 79 -20.14 3.96 13.08
CA SER A 79 -20.27 3.68 14.50
C SER A 79 -20.74 4.93 15.23
N GLN A 80 -21.15 4.79 16.50
CA GLN A 80 -21.61 5.93 17.31
C GLN A 80 -20.59 7.07 17.45
N SER A 81 -19.30 6.80 17.22
CA SER A 81 -18.20 7.75 17.45
C SER A 81 -17.41 8.13 16.20
N LEU A 82 -17.67 7.49 15.06
CA LEU A 82 -16.88 7.67 13.84
C LEU A 82 -17.74 7.40 12.61
N SER A 83 -17.72 8.31 11.64
CA SER A 83 -18.38 8.05 10.36
C SER A 83 -17.67 6.91 9.63
N GLY A 84 -18.44 6.12 8.87
CA GLY A 84 -17.85 5.02 8.10
C GLY A 84 -16.82 5.50 7.07
N ALA A 85 -16.95 6.72 6.55
CA ALA A 85 -15.98 7.33 5.66
C ALA A 85 -14.65 7.64 6.37
N GLU A 86 -14.69 8.19 7.59
CA GLU A 86 -13.48 8.40 8.41
C GLU A 86 -12.84 7.09 8.82
N PHE A 87 -13.64 6.08 9.18
CA PHE A 87 -13.15 4.73 9.44
C PHE A 87 -12.37 4.17 8.25
N LEU A 88 -12.96 4.21 7.05
CA LEU A 88 -12.33 3.70 5.84
C LEU A 88 -11.06 4.46 5.47
N ARG A 89 -11.05 5.79 5.59
CA ARG A 89 -9.84 6.60 5.40
C ARG A 89 -8.73 6.18 6.36
N LEU A 90 -9.05 5.96 7.63
CA LEU A 90 -8.09 5.49 8.62
C LEU A 90 -7.54 4.10 8.28
N GLN A 91 -8.39 3.16 7.84
CA GLN A 91 -7.94 1.82 7.44
C GLN A 91 -7.03 1.87 6.21
N ILE A 92 -7.36 2.73 5.24
CA ILE A 92 -6.52 2.93 4.05
C ILE A 92 -5.14 3.47 4.44
N VAL A 93 -5.08 4.51 5.28
CA VAL A 93 -3.81 5.08 5.74
C VAL A 93 -2.98 4.03 6.50
N LYS A 94 -3.61 3.25 7.40
CA LYS A 94 -2.93 2.17 8.13
C LYS A 94 -2.34 1.10 7.20
N ALA A 95 -3.08 0.71 6.17
CA ALA A 95 -2.59 -0.26 5.18
C ALA A 95 -1.44 0.30 4.34
N LEU A 96 -1.49 1.58 3.98
CA LEU A 96 -0.39 2.27 3.29
C LEU A 96 0.88 2.35 4.16
N ASP A 97 0.76 2.70 5.44
CA ASP A 97 1.89 2.74 6.37
C ASP A 97 2.50 1.34 6.58
N SER A 98 1.66 0.30 6.64
CA SER A 98 2.09 -1.10 6.75
C SER A 98 2.85 -1.56 5.50
N PHE A 99 2.33 -1.22 4.32
CA PHE A 99 3.00 -1.45 3.04
C PHE A 99 4.37 -0.74 2.98
N HIS A 100 4.43 0.54 3.37
CA HIS A 100 5.67 1.31 3.37
C HIS A 100 6.72 0.72 4.32
N SER A 101 6.29 0.32 5.52
CA SER A 101 7.15 -0.34 6.51
C SER A 101 7.72 -1.65 5.97
N ARG A 102 6.89 -2.46 5.29
CA ARG A 102 7.35 -3.71 4.66
C ARG A 102 8.34 -3.45 3.53
N LEU A 103 8.11 -2.45 2.67
CA LEU A 103 9.06 -2.07 1.62
C LEU A 103 10.42 -1.69 2.20
N PHE A 104 10.44 -0.96 3.32
CA PHE A 104 11.69 -0.60 4.00
C PHE A 104 12.43 -1.83 4.52
N SER A 105 11.73 -2.77 5.16
CA SER A 105 12.32 -4.03 5.62
C SER A 105 12.89 -4.86 4.46
N LEU A 106 12.16 -4.96 3.33
CA LEU A 106 12.63 -5.69 2.15
C LEU A 106 13.90 -5.06 1.56
N ASP A 107 13.97 -3.74 1.51
CA ASP A 107 15.17 -3.01 1.06
C ASP A 107 16.36 -3.28 1.98
N ALA A 108 16.16 -3.22 3.30
CA ALA A 108 17.19 -3.52 4.29
C ALA A 108 17.70 -4.96 4.19
N MET A 109 16.81 -5.94 4.02
CA MET A 109 17.16 -7.36 3.82
C MET A 109 17.98 -7.55 2.54
N ARG A 110 17.62 -6.88 1.45
CA ARG A 110 18.38 -6.92 0.19
C ARG A 110 19.77 -6.32 0.34
N ARG A 111 19.89 -5.18 1.03
CA ARG A 111 21.21 -4.56 1.30
C ARG A 111 22.07 -5.47 2.17
N ALA A 112 21.52 -6.07 3.21
CA ALA A 112 22.25 -7.01 4.07
C ALA A 112 22.74 -8.24 3.29
N ALA A 113 21.90 -8.81 2.43
CA ALA A 113 22.28 -9.92 1.56
C ALA A 113 23.38 -9.53 0.56
N ALA A 114 23.29 -8.33 -0.03
CA ALA A 114 24.30 -7.81 -0.95
C ALA A 114 25.65 -7.50 -0.26
N MET A 115 25.62 -7.08 1.01
CA MET A 115 26.81 -6.84 1.83
C MET A 115 27.45 -8.13 2.35
N GLY A 116 26.83 -9.30 2.16
CA GLY A 116 27.41 -10.58 2.52
C GLY A 116 27.77 -10.69 4.01
N VAL A 117 26.96 -10.10 4.90
CA VAL A 117 27.15 -10.20 6.36
C VAL A 117 27.03 -11.68 6.74
N LYS A 118 28.16 -12.38 6.76
CA LYS A 118 28.29 -13.69 7.39
C LYS A 118 28.16 -13.47 8.89
N PRO A 119 27.38 -14.27 9.62
CA PRO A 119 27.43 -14.22 11.08
C PRO A 119 28.87 -14.46 11.50
N GLU A 120 29.47 -13.51 12.21
CA GLU A 120 30.73 -13.73 12.91
C GLU A 120 30.50 -14.90 13.88
N GLU A 121 31.02 -16.08 13.52
CA GLU A 121 31.28 -17.16 14.45
C GLU A 121 32.29 -16.62 15.48
N ARG A 122 31.76 -16.03 16.56
CA ARG A 122 32.53 -15.78 17.77
C ARG A 122 32.83 -17.14 18.41
N ALA A 123 34.02 -17.64 18.13
CA ALA A 123 34.67 -18.73 18.86
C ALA A 123 35.03 -18.31 20.29
#